data_AF-A0AAX2RSB3-F1
#
_entry.id   AF-A0AAX2RSB3-F1
#
_cell.length_a   1.000
_cell.length_b   1.000
_cell.length_c   1.000
_cell.angle_alpha   90.00
_cell.angle_beta   90.00
_cell.angle_gamma   90.00
#
_symmetry.space_group_name_H-M   'P 1'
#
loop_
_entity.id
_entity.type
_entity.pdbx_description
1 polymer ?
#
loop_
_entity_poly.entity_id
_entity_poly.type
_entity_poly.pdbx_seq_one_letter_code
_entity_poly.pdbx_strand_id
1 'polypeptide(L)'
;MANLQNGINAWIFLNEDEPPQTNYNSPESCYQSLIDCKVYDSANFLGIAFFEVVPAAQGSTIQIGNASHSGGLTNQDYLNFVLRDARQVNPGIKFLATMVYSGANTLAAVFSGGGDPQTQAANFANNLVTYLQNNGMNGLDIDWEGDVSDKMTRTQFQILFSAIRAEFDRQPVKYYLSFTPAWPTSSIDYATVNSQFDFVSPQFYDGTPLSDFLDAGISPSRIGYGAQFEPGNSAPNASAQQVWSMVSEGFSSGGTRYDYQDIFVWRFNSGNFQFEQAQFMILDQLGNPPTSNTFDDTSIISAAGNPNLTRVTIRSGDVLNAVQAVNTGTGPYNTGTQGTGTGIFTLLQHGGNSGTAQVINIPLDDPIVSISGYTGVWYGWQCVLQLTLTGKSGATYGPFGSMAGSTTRNGFVQSAPAGQSVVGFSGSTVTVPLAGGSQTAILATLNAVFA
;
A
#
# COMPACT_ATOMS: atom_id res chain seq x y z
N MET A 1 -10.95 13.20 7.97
CA MET A 1 -10.12 12.26 7.19
C MET A 1 -8.69 12.56 7.55
N ALA A 2 -7.86 11.55 7.81
CA ALA A 2 -6.46 11.76 8.14
C ALA A 2 -5.78 12.55 7.03
N ASN A 3 -4.99 13.55 7.39
CA ASN A 3 -4.19 14.31 6.47
C ASN A 3 -2.77 13.74 6.44
N LEU A 4 -2.55 12.72 5.60
CA LEU A 4 -1.24 12.09 5.42
C LEU A 4 -0.34 13.01 4.58
N GLN A 5 0.33 13.96 5.22
CA GLN A 5 1.18 14.94 4.54
C GLN A 5 2.23 14.31 3.60
N ASN A 6 2.78 13.15 3.98
CA ASN A 6 3.77 12.41 3.21
C ASN A 6 3.21 11.12 2.56
N GLY A 7 1.88 10.97 2.55
CA GLY A 7 1.18 10.02 1.71
C GLY A 7 1.18 8.57 2.21
N ILE A 8 0.92 7.66 1.27
CA ILE A 8 0.92 6.21 1.48
C ILE A 8 2.10 5.63 0.67
N ASN A 9 2.96 4.90 1.34
CA ASN A 9 4.31 4.56 0.89
C ASN A 9 4.58 3.07 1.10
N ALA A 10 5.51 2.51 0.33
CA ALA A 10 5.89 1.10 0.48
C ALA A 10 7.38 0.88 0.21
N TRP A 11 7.91 -0.19 0.80
CA TRP A 11 9.22 -0.73 0.44
C TRP A 11 9.10 -1.77 -0.69
N ILE A 12 10.19 -1.93 -1.44
CA ILE A 12 10.42 -3.06 -2.35
C ILE A 12 11.83 -3.59 -2.14
N PHE A 13 11.97 -4.91 -1.94
CA PHE A 13 13.26 -5.53 -1.66
C PHE A 13 13.79 -6.29 -2.89
N LEU A 14 14.77 -5.71 -3.58
CA LEU A 14 15.13 -6.18 -4.92
C LEU A 14 15.72 -7.61 -4.96
N ASN A 15 16.18 -8.14 -3.82
CA ASN A 15 16.68 -9.52 -3.75
C ASN A 15 15.58 -10.58 -3.89
N GLU A 16 14.31 -10.20 -3.79
CA GLU A 16 13.19 -11.14 -3.84
C GLU A 16 12.61 -11.23 -5.26
N ASP A 17 12.76 -12.42 -5.83
CA ASP A 17 12.12 -12.85 -7.07
C ASP A 17 10.94 -13.73 -6.72
N GLU A 18 9.76 -13.13 -6.73
CA GLU A 18 8.53 -13.84 -6.45
C GLU A 18 7.64 -13.85 -7.69
N PRO A 19 7.09 -15.01 -8.08
CA PRO A 19 7.34 -16.35 -7.54
C PRO A 19 8.79 -16.85 -7.64
N PRO A 20 9.19 -17.88 -6.87
CA PRO A 20 10.53 -18.44 -7.00
C PRO A 20 10.80 -18.90 -8.43
N GLN A 21 12.03 -18.72 -8.91
CA GLN A 21 12.48 -19.01 -10.28
C GLN A 21 12.01 -18.01 -11.35
N THR A 22 11.26 -16.98 -10.98
CA THR A 22 10.99 -15.85 -11.87
C THR A 22 12.13 -14.83 -11.86
N ASN A 23 12.01 -13.82 -12.71
CA ASN A 23 12.78 -12.59 -12.63
C ASN A 23 11.86 -11.41 -13.00
N TYR A 24 12.40 -10.19 -13.00
CA TYR A 24 11.67 -8.96 -13.32
C TYR A 24 10.81 -9.04 -14.60
N ASN A 25 11.28 -9.75 -15.64
CA ASN A 25 10.62 -9.82 -16.94
C ASN A 25 9.69 -11.04 -17.09
N SER A 26 9.63 -11.92 -16.10
CA SER A 26 8.66 -13.03 -16.11
C SER A 26 7.24 -12.44 -16.01
N PRO A 27 6.31 -12.78 -16.93
CA PRO A 27 4.94 -12.25 -16.93
C PRO A 27 4.19 -12.43 -15.60
N GLU A 28 4.48 -13.50 -14.88
CA GLU A 28 3.86 -13.86 -13.61
C GLU A 28 4.60 -13.33 -12.37
N SER A 29 5.68 -12.55 -12.55
CA SER A 29 6.44 -12.01 -11.43
C SER A 29 5.69 -10.92 -10.68
N CYS A 30 6.04 -10.75 -9.41
CA CYS A 30 5.58 -9.68 -8.55
C CYS A 30 5.87 -8.30 -9.15
N TYR A 31 6.95 -8.15 -9.92
CA TYR A 31 7.32 -6.92 -10.62
C TYR A 31 6.39 -6.61 -11.80
N GLN A 32 6.06 -7.60 -12.64
CA GLN A 32 5.10 -7.38 -13.72
C GLN A 32 3.70 -7.09 -13.16
N SER A 33 3.31 -7.73 -12.05
CA SER A 33 2.06 -7.40 -11.34
C SER A 33 1.98 -5.93 -10.92
N LEU A 34 3.08 -5.34 -10.41
CA LEU A 34 3.12 -3.92 -10.04
C LEU A 34 2.83 -3.00 -11.24
N ILE A 35 3.23 -3.41 -12.44
CA ILE A 35 3.06 -2.66 -13.69
C ILE A 35 1.66 -2.88 -14.25
N ASP A 36 1.28 -4.13 -14.50
CA ASP A 36 0.05 -4.52 -15.19
C ASP A 36 -1.19 -4.16 -14.37
N CYS A 37 -1.11 -4.30 -13.05
CA CYS A 37 -2.19 -3.95 -12.13
C CYS A 37 -2.10 -2.49 -11.64
N LYS A 38 -1.13 -1.72 -12.14
CA LYS A 38 -0.91 -0.30 -11.81
C LYS A 38 -0.77 -0.02 -10.31
N VAL A 39 -0.15 -0.92 -9.56
CA VAL A 39 0.02 -0.79 -8.11
C VAL A 39 0.81 0.46 -7.75
N TYR A 40 1.76 0.87 -8.60
CA TYR A 40 2.55 2.08 -8.39
C TYR A 40 1.72 3.39 -8.33
N ASP A 41 0.51 3.43 -8.91
CA ASP A 41 -0.37 4.61 -8.83
C ASP A 41 -0.80 4.92 -7.39
N SER A 42 -0.78 3.91 -6.52
CA SER A 42 -1.16 4.02 -5.11
C SER A 42 -0.03 4.48 -4.19
N ALA A 43 1.21 4.63 -4.69
CA ALA A 43 2.37 4.97 -3.87
C ALA A 43 2.83 6.43 -4.09
N ASN A 44 3.04 7.18 -3.00
CA ASN A 44 3.67 8.50 -3.06
C ASN A 44 5.20 8.40 -3.03
N PHE A 45 5.72 7.54 -2.15
CA PHE A 45 7.12 7.16 -2.08
C PHE A 45 7.28 5.64 -2.19
N LEU A 46 8.33 5.23 -2.90
CA LEU A 46 8.82 3.86 -2.95
C LEU A 46 10.22 3.82 -2.37
N GLY A 47 10.39 3.21 -1.21
CA GLY A 47 11.71 2.91 -0.65
C GLY A 47 12.27 1.66 -1.31
N ILE A 48 13.40 1.79 -1.99
CA ILE A 48 14.05 0.67 -2.68
C ILE A 48 15.10 0.11 -1.75
N ALA A 49 14.94 -1.15 -1.39
CA ALA A 49 15.75 -1.84 -0.39
C ALA A 49 16.65 -2.90 -1.05
N PHE A 50 17.90 -3.10 -0.58
CA PHE A 50 18.65 -2.27 0.38
C PHE A 50 19.92 -1.71 -0.24
N PHE A 51 20.26 -0.48 0.13
CA PHE A 51 21.50 0.19 -0.24
C PHE A 51 22.58 0.01 0.82
N GLU A 52 23.80 -0.20 0.37
CA GLU A 52 24.98 -0.41 1.19
C GLU A 52 25.93 0.78 1.09
N VAL A 53 26.65 1.07 2.18
CA VAL A 53 27.76 2.03 2.17
C VAL A 53 28.99 1.39 1.55
N VAL A 54 29.56 2.06 0.55
CA VAL A 54 30.77 1.59 -0.15
C VAL A 54 31.86 2.66 -0.25
N PRO A 55 33.14 2.28 -0.35
CA PRO A 55 34.23 3.24 -0.52
C PRO A 55 34.07 4.09 -1.78
N ALA A 56 34.44 5.37 -1.67
CA ALA A 56 34.55 6.31 -2.79
C ALA A 56 35.98 6.89 -2.84
N ALA A 57 36.29 7.65 -3.90
CA ALA A 57 37.60 8.30 -4.03
C ALA A 57 37.93 9.20 -2.83
N GLN A 58 36.91 9.86 -2.26
CA GLN A 58 36.99 10.61 -1.00
C GLN A 58 35.82 10.19 -0.11
N GLY A 59 36.10 9.48 0.98
CA GLY A 59 35.08 8.97 1.90
C GLY A 59 34.33 7.76 1.36
N SER A 60 33.00 7.76 1.48
CA SER A 60 32.11 6.70 1.05
C SER A 60 30.90 7.24 0.30
N THR A 61 30.18 6.36 -0.39
CA THR A 61 28.89 6.62 -1.03
C THR A 61 27.96 5.44 -0.78
N ILE A 62 26.80 5.41 -1.43
CA ILE A 62 25.89 4.26 -1.44
C ILE A 62 25.92 3.54 -2.78
N GLN A 63 25.52 2.27 -2.78
CA GLN A 63 25.14 1.51 -3.97
C GLN A 63 24.02 0.53 -3.60
N ILE A 64 23.20 0.12 -4.56
CA ILE A 64 22.25 -0.98 -4.32
C ILE A 64 23.05 -2.25 -4.02
N GLY A 65 22.63 -3.02 -3.00
CA GLY A 65 23.29 -4.26 -2.60
C GLY A 65 23.44 -5.23 -3.78
N ASN A 66 24.50 -6.04 -3.78
CA ASN A 66 24.79 -6.91 -4.91
C ASN A 66 24.04 -8.25 -4.79
N ALA A 67 23.16 -8.53 -5.74
CA ALA A 67 22.50 -9.82 -5.91
C ALA A 67 22.44 -10.19 -7.39
N SER A 68 22.38 -11.50 -7.66
CA SER A 68 22.20 -12.06 -8.99
C SER A 68 20.83 -12.70 -9.10
N HIS A 69 20.17 -12.49 -10.23
CA HIS A 69 18.84 -13.00 -10.53
C HIS A 69 18.87 -13.94 -11.72
N SER A 70 17.79 -14.70 -11.87
CA SER A 70 17.58 -15.56 -13.03
C SER A 70 17.74 -14.78 -14.34
N GLY A 71 18.40 -15.38 -15.34
CA GLY A 71 18.68 -14.72 -16.62
C GLY A 71 19.94 -13.84 -16.64
N GLY A 72 20.73 -13.84 -15.56
CA GLY A 72 21.99 -13.07 -15.49
C GLY A 72 21.78 -11.58 -15.18
N LEU A 73 20.60 -11.23 -14.67
CA LEU A 73 20.28 -9.88 -14.22
C LEU A 73 20.85 -9.63 -12.82
N THR A 74 21.01 -8.37 -12.47
CA THR A 74 21.52 -7.91 -11.18
C THR A 74 20.55 -6.96 -10.50
N ASN A 75 20.75 -6.72 -9.20
CA ASN A 75 20.02 -5.66 -8.49
C ASN A 75 20.17 -4.28 -9.14
N GLN A 76 21.29 -4.01 -9.81
CA GLN A 76 21.47 -2.76 -10.55
C GLN A 76 20.56 -2.70 -11.79
N ASP A 77 20.37 -3.82 -12.48
CA ASP A 77 19.40 -3.91 -13.57
C ASP A 77 17.97 -3.71 -13.03
N TYR A 78 17.63 -4.38 -11.93
CA TYR A 78 16.31 -4.24 -11.28
C TYR A 78 16.04 -2.82 -10.82
N LEU A 79 17.02 -2.16 -10.19
CA LEU A 79 16.92 -0.74 -9.82
C LEU A 79 16.57 0.11 -11.04
N ASN A 80 17.29 -0.08 -12.16
CA ASN A 80 17.03 0.66 -13.39
C ASN A 80 15.64 0.39 -13.96
N PHE A 81 15.16 -0.86 -13.90
CA PHE A 81 13.83 -1.23 -14.39
C PHE A 81 12.71 -0.66 -13.50
N VAL A 82 12.81 -0.82 -12.17
CA VAL A 82 11.85 -0.25 -11.22
C VAL A 82 11.75 1.27 -11.39
N LEU A 83 12.89 1.97 -11.44
CA LEU A 83 12.91 3.43 -11.62
C LEU A 83 12.27 3.88 -12.94
N ARG A 84 12.37 3.07 -14.00
CA ARG A 84 11.76 3.34 -15.30
C ARG A 84 10.27 3.07 -15.27
N ASP A 85 9.88 1.86 -14.87
CA ASP A 85 8.50 1.37 -15.04
C ASP A 85 7.56 1.97 -14.00
N ALA A 86 8.02 2.16 -12.76
CA ALA A 86 7.22 2.85 -11.75
C ALA A 86 6.91 4.30 -12.16
N ARG A 87 7.81 5.00 -12.85
CA ARG A 87 7.55 6.35 -13.40
C ARG A 87 6.63 6.33 -14.62
N GLN A 88 6.60 5.25 -15.39
CA GLN A 88 5.67 5.10 -16.51
C GLN A 88 4.24 4.90 -16.02
N VAL A 89 4.07 4.14 -14.94
CA VAL A 89 2.77 3.94 -14.29
C VAL A 89 2.37 5.22 -13.54
N ASN A 90 3.20 5.66 -12.60
CA ASN A 90 2.98 6.84 -11.77
C ASN A 90 4.09 7.90 -11.97
N PRO A 91 3.89 8.90 -12.84
CA PRO A 91 4.87 9.97 -13.07
C PRO A 91 5.20 10.83 -11.85
N GLY A 92 4.37 10.78 -10.80
CA GLY A 92 4.54 11.54 -9.56
C GLY A 92 5.25 10.77 -8.43
N ILE A 93 5.58 9.49 -8.63
CA ILE A 93 6.22 8.66 -7.62
C ILE A 93 7.61 9.19 -7.27
N LYS A 94 7.95 9.13 -5.98
CA LYS A 94 9.27 9.49 -5.47
C LYS A 94 10.02 8.25 -4.98
N PHE A 95 11.33 8.22 -5.18
CA PHE A 95 12.16 7.07 -4.77
C PHE A 95 13.06 7.43 -3.59
N LEU A 96 13.10 6.55 -2.59
CA LEU A 96 14.02 6.65 -1.47
C LEU A 96 15.01 5.49 -1.54
N ALA A 97 16.30 5.77 -1.32
CA ALA A 97 17.29 4.73 -1.12
C ALA A 97 17.18 4.23 0.34
N THR A 98 16.63 3.04 0.55
CA THR A 98 16.50 2.47 1.90
C THR A 98 17.78 1.77 2.29
N MET A 99 18.42 2.23 3.36
CA MET A 99 19.73 1.74 3.79
C MET A 99 19.65 0.38 4.48
N VAL A 100 20.63 -0.48 4.22
CA VAL A 100 20.74 -1.78 4.88
C VAL A 100 20.95 -1.61 6.39
N TYR A 101 20.21 -2.41 7.16
CA TYR A 101 20.25 -2.38 8.62
C TYR A 101 21.24 -3.38 9.25
N SER A 102 21.66 -4.39 8.49
CA SER A 102 22.56 -5.47 8.95
C SER A 102 23.85 -5.58 8.14
N GLY A 103 24.88 -6.20 8.73
CA GLY A 103 26.17 -6.46 8.09
C GLY A 103 27.24 -5.40 8.36
N ALA A 104 28.29 -5.44 7.54
CA ALA A 104 29.45 -4.57 7.68
C ALA A 104 29.31 -3.22 6.94
N ASN A 105 28.42 -3.15 5.95
CA ASN A 105 28.26 -2.00 5.04
C ASN A 105 27.05 -1.12 5.41
N THR A 106 26.63 -1.11 6.69
CA THR A 106 25.57 -0.22 7.17
C THR A 106 26.05 1.24 7.23
N LEU A 107 25.17 2.18 7.60
CA LEU A 107 25.57 3.59 7.80
C LEU A 107 26.69 3.80 8.82
N ALA A 108 26.87 2.88 9.78
CA ALA A 108 28.00 2.92 10.71
C ALA A 108 29.37 2.83 9.97
N ALA A 109 29.40 2.22 8.78
CA ALA A 109 30.62 2.05 7.98
C ALA A 109 31.20 3.39 7.49
N VAL A 110 30.40 4.47 7.43
CA VAL A 110 30.88 5.83 7.11
C VAL A 110 32.03 6.25 8.04
N PHE A 111 32.01 5.79 9.29
CA PHE A 111 32.98 6.15 10.32
C PHE A 111 34.10 5.12 10.52
N SER A 112 34.10 4.02 9.76
CA SER A 112 35.02 2.88 9.99
C SER A 112 36.50 3.19 9.70
N GLY A 113 36.79 4.22 8.90
CA GLY A 113 38.15 4.56 8.45
C GLY A 113 39.04 5.28 9.47
N GLY A 114 38.58 5.54 10.70
CA GLY A 114 39.41 6.14 11.77
C GLY A 114 39.82 7.61 11.59
N GLY A 115 39.07 8.37 10.79
CA GLY A 115 39.29 9.80 10.55
C GLY A 115 38.41 10.73 11.38
N ASP A 116 38.40 12.02 11.01
CA ASP A 116 37.51 13.03 11.60
C ASP A 116 36.04 12.77 11.18
N PRO A 117 35.11 12.52 12.14
CA PRO A 117 33.72 12.17 11.83
C PRO A 117 32.98 13.23 11.01
N GLN A 118 33.23 14.51 11.26
CA GLN A 118 32.59 15.61 10.54
C GLN A 118 33.01 15.60 9.06
N THR A 119 34.30 15.42 8.79
CA THR A 119 34.83 15.30 7.43
C THR A 119 34.27 14.06 6.72
N GLN A 120 34.20 12.92 7.40
CA GLN A 120 33.64 11.68 6.85
C GLN A 120 32.15 11.84 6.47
N ALA A 121 31.36 12.41 7.37
CA ALA A 121 29.94 12.66 7.12
C ALA A 121 29.70 13.67 5.99
N ALA A 122 30.51 14.74 5.91
CA ALA A 122 30.41 15.72 4.84
C ALA A 122 30.73 15.10 3.46
N ASN A 123 31.79 14.30 3.37
CA ASN A 123 32.14 13.58 2.14
C ASN A 123 31.03 12.59 1.75
N PHE A 124 30.51 11.83 2.71
CA PHE A 124 29.40 10.91 2.47
C PHE A 124 28.15 11.65 1.97
N ALA A 125 27.74 12.74 2.62
CA ALA A 125 26.56 13.52 2.22
C ALA A 125 26.67 14.05 0.78
N ASN A 126 27.84 14.56 0.39
CA ASN A 126 28.07 15.04 -0.97
C ASN A 126 28.05 13.91 -2.01
N ASN A 127 28.69 12.79 -1.72
CA ASN A 127 28.68 11.62 -2.59
C ASN A 127 27.28 11.00 -2.69
N LEU A 128 26.52 10.98 -1.59
CA LEU A 128 25.13 10.52 -1.54
C LEU A 128 24.27 11.34 -2.50
N VAL A 129 24.31 12.67 -2.41
CA VAL A 129 23.55 13.52 -3.35
C VAL A 129 23.94 13.25 -4.79
N THR A 130 25.23 13.08 -5.07
CA THR A 130 25.70 12.74 -6.42
C THR A 130 25.10 11.41 -6.89
N TYR A 131 25.07 10.40 -6.03
CA TYR A 131 24.45 9.11 -6.35
C TYR A 131 22.94 9.24 -6.62
N LEU A 132 22.22 9.94 -5.74
CA LEU A 132 20.77 10.13 -5.87
C LEU A 132 20.44 10.87 -7.18
N GLN A 133 21.21 11.92 -7.52
CA GLN A 133 21.07 12.67 -8.78
C GLN A 133 21.28 11.77 -10.00
N ASN A 134 22.36 10.98 -10.00
CA ASN A 134 22.70 10.10 -11.13
C ASN A 134 21.65 9.02 -11.38
N ASN A 135 20.89 8.62 -10.34
CA ASN A 135 19.83 7.62 -10.42
C ASN A 135 18.41 8.24 -10.42
N GLY A 136 18.30 9.58 -10.40
CA GLY A 136 17.02 10.29 -10.31
C GLY A 136 16.21 9.99 -9.06
N MET A 137 16.85 9.58 -7.97
CA MET A 137 16.20 9.29 -6.69
C MET A 137 15.92 10.57 -5.91
N ASN A 138 14.95 10.54 -5.00
CA ASN A 138 14.41 11.71 -4.31
C ASN A 138 14.84 11.81 -2.86
N GLY A 139 15.53 10.82 -2.31
CA GLY A 139 15.89 10.86 -0.92
C GLY A 139 16.52 9.58 -0.39
N LEU A 140 16.68 9.58 0.93
CA LEU A 140 17.26 8.51 1.71
C LEU A 140 16.26 8.07 2.78
N ASP A 141 16.15 6.78 2.98
CA ASP A 141 15.31 6.18 4.01
C ASP A 141 16.16 5.29 4.92
N ILE A 142 15.91 5.37 6.23
CA ILE A 142 16.76 4.77 7.25
C ILE A 142 15.98 3.71 8.02
N ASP A 143 16.18 2.47 7.59
CA ASP A 143 15.74 1.29 8.32
C ASP A 143 16.62 1.11 9.57
N TRP A 144 16.09 1.55 10.72
CA TRP A 144 16.85 1.66 11.96
C TRP A 144 16.59 0.47 12.88
N GLU A 145 17.38 -0.56 12.68
CA GLU A 145 17.33 -1.82 13.43
C GLU A 145 18.69 -2.55 13.38
N GLY A 146 18.83 -3.64 14.12
CA GLY A 146 20.03 -4.50 14.08
C GLY A 146 21.37 -3.76 14.17
N ASP A 147 22.31 -4.14 13.30
CA ASP A 147 23.69 -3.66 13.32
C ASP A 147 23.83 -2.15 13.16
N VAL A 148 22.97 -1.48 12.38
CA VAL A 148 23.05 -0.01 12.23
C VAL A 148 22.72 0.68 13.56
N SER A 149 21.74 0.15 14.29
CA SER A 149 21.32 0.69 15.59
C SER A 149 22.32 0.38 16.71
N ASP A 150 23.02 -0.76 16.61
CA ASP A 150 24.00 -1.23 17.59
C ASP A 150 25.39 -0.59 17.43
N LYS A 151 25.82 -0.37 16.19
CA LYS A 151 27.21 0.04 15.89
C LYS A 151 27.39 1.56 15.83
N MET A 152 26.34 2.32 15.57
CA MET A 152 26.44 3.78 15.49
C MET A 152 26.19 4.44 16.84
N THR A 153 27.08 5.37 17.23
CA THR A 153 26.89 6.16 18.45
C THR A 153 25.91 7.31 18.23
N ARG A 154 25.32 7.85 19.32
CA ARG A 154 24.46 9.04 19.26
C ARG A 154 25.14 10.25 18.63
N THR A 155 26.42 10.46 18.91
CA THR A 155 27.18 11.56 18.30
C THR A 155 27.36 11.36 16.80
N GLN A 156 27.64 10.13 16.35
CA GLN A 156 27.74 9.81 14.93
C GLN A 156 26.38 9.97 14.22
N PHE A 157 25.28 9.57 14.86
CA PHE A 157 23.92 9.83 14.38
C PHE A 157 23.71 11.32 14.11
N GLN A 158 23.96 12.16 15.12
CA GLN A 158 23.80 13.60 15.02
C GLN A 158 24.65 14.18 13.88
N ILE A 159 25.94 13.83 13.82
CA ILE A 159 26.88 14.34 12.83
C ILE A 159 26.45 13.94 11.41
N LEU A 160 26.10 12.67 11.20
CA LEU A 160 25.75 12.14 9.89
C LEU A 160 24.49 12.81 9.34
N PHE A 161 23.40 12.78 10.09
CA PHE A 161 22.11 13.26 9.59
C PHE A 161 22.03 14.78 9.51
N SER A 162 22.78 15.51 10.36
CA SER A 162 22.96 16.96 10.18
C SER A 162 23.71 17.28 8.88
N ALA A 163 24.76 16.51 8.55
CA ALA A 163 25.51 16.71 7.31
C ALA A 163 24.66 16.39 6.07
N ILE A 164 23.90 15.28 6.10
CA ILE A 164 22.97 14.90 5.03
C ILE A 164 21.92 15.98 4.81
N ARG A 165 21.24 16.43 5.88
CA ARG A 165 20.22 17.48 5.77
C ARG A 165 20.80 18.78 5.21
N ALA A 166 21.95 19.21 5.72
CA ALA A 166 22.62 20.41 5.23
C ALA A 166 22.97 20.33 3.75
N GLU A 167 23.40 19.16 3.26
CA GLU A 167 23.69 18.97 1.84
C GLU A 167 22.42 18.88 1.00
N PHE A 168 21.37 18.22 1.48
CA PHE A 168 20.06 18.18 0.83
C PHE A 168 19.44 19.57 0.67
N ASP A 169 19.56 20.43 1.70
CA ASP A 169 19.02 21.80 1.68
C ASP A 169 19.78 22.74 0.74
N ARG A 170 21.00 22.40 0.35
CA ARG A 170 21.76 23.13 -0.68
C ARG A 170 21.31 22.81 -2.10
N GLN A 171 20.56 21.74 -2.30
CA GLN A 171 20.14 21.31 -3.63
C GLN A 171 18.99 22.17 -4.15
N PRO A 172 18.90 22.40 -5.47
CA PRO A 172 17.82 23.19 -6.07
C PRO A 172 16.46 22.48 -6.03
N VAL A 173 16.45 21.18 -5.73
CA VAL A 173 15.26 20.34 -5.58
C VAL A 173 15.23 19.75 -4.18
N LYS A 174 14.02 19.52 -3.66
CA LYS A 174 13.87 18.91 -2.33
C LYS A 174 14.29 17.44 -2.38
N TYR A 175 15.28 17.10 -1.56
CA TYR A 175 15.57 15.72 -1.17
C TYR A 175 14.95 15.41 0.19
N TYR A 176 14.40 14.19 0.30
CA TYR A 176 13.68 13.70 1.47
C TYR A 176 14.58 12.82 2.33
N LEU A 177 14.45 12.97 3.65
CA LEU A 177 15.10 12.11 4.62
C LEU A 177 14.04 11.50 5.53
N SER A 178 13.83 10.19 5.45
CA SER A 178 12.88 9.43 6.28
C SER A 178 13.57 8.49 7.25
N PHE A 179 12.89 8.21 8.36
CA PHE A 179 13.38 7.36 9.44
C PHE A 179 12.35 6.30 9.80
N THR A 180 12.72 5.02 9.79
CA THR A 180 11.81 3.91 10.05
C THR A 180 12.37 3.00 11.16
N PRO A 181 12.30 3.44 12.43
CA PRO A 181 12.83 2.69 13.55
C PRO A 181 11.92 1.54 13.97
N ALA A 182 12.51 0.37 14.24
CA ALA A 182 11.81 -0.77 14.82
C ALA A 182 11.50 -0.55 16.32
N TRP A 183 12.41 0.12 17.03
CA TRP A 183 12.24 0.50 18.43
C TRP A 183 13.08 1.74 18.80
N PRO A 184 12.75 2.44 19.90
CA PRO A 184 13.62 3.46 20.47
C PRO A 184 14.96 2.85 20.92
N THR A 185 16.08 3.52 20.60
CA THR A 185 17.41 3.14 21.10
C THR A 185 18.13 4.31 21.75
N SER A 186 19.16 4.02 22.56
CA SER A 186 20.02 5.07 23.13
C SER A 186 20.94 5.71 22.09
N SER A 187 21.20 5.02 20.98
CA SER A 187 22.00 5.51 19.84
C SER A 187 21.27 6.56 18.98
N ILE A 188 19.95 6.68 19.08
CA ILE A 188 19.21 7.76 18.39
C ILE A 188 19.44 9.10 19.11
N ASP A 189 19.69 10.15 18.31
CA ASP A 189 19.55 11.53 18.78
C ASP A 189 18.19 12.09 18.34
N TYR A 190 17.21 12.07 19.25
CA TYR A 190 15.83 12.46 18.95
C TYR A 190 15.69 13.94 18.57
N ALA A 191 16.59 14.81 19.05
CA ALA A 191 16.61 16.21 18.62
C ALA A 191 16.97 16.33 17.13
N THR A 192 17.95 15.54 16.67
CA THR A 192 18.29 15.40 15.25
C THR A 192 17.14 14.79 14.46
N VAL A 193 16.49 13.73 14.96
CA VAL A 193 15.28 13.16 14.30
C VAL A 193 14.25 14.25 14.03
N ASN A 194 13.86 15.00 15.05
CA ASN A 194 12.79 15.98 14.96
C ASN A 194 13.10 17.19 14.05
N SER A 195 14.39 17.52 13.91
CA SER A 195 14.85 18.72 13.18
C SER A 195 15.35 18.43 11.76
N GLN A 196 15.90 17.24 11.50
CA GLN A 196 16.55 16.91 10.24
C GLN A 196 15.68 16.01 9.33
N PHE A 197 14.79 15.19 9.90
CA PHE A 197 13.98 14.26 9.11
C PHE A 197 12.65 14.89 8.68
N ASP A 198 12.21 14.52 7.48
CA ASP A 198 10.94 14.97 6.92
C ASP A 198 9.77 14.27 7.60
N PHE A 199 9.89 12.95 7.81
CA PHE A 199 8.90 12.11 8.50
C PHE A 199 9.56 10.88 9.12
N VAL A 200 8.89 10.31 10.12
CA VAL A 200 9.33 9.15 10.88
C VAL A 200 8.23 8.13 10.89
N SER A 201 8.45 6.93 10.33
CA SER A 201 7.46 5.85 10.26
C SER A 201 7.92 4.65 11.07
N PRO A 202 7.65 4.62 12.39
CA PRO A 202 8.03 3.51 13.24
C PRO A 202 7.38 2.21 12.79
N GLN A 203 8.12 1.10 12.85
CA GLN A 203 7.68 -0.22 12.41
C GLN A 203 6.71 -0.85 13.43
N PHE A 204 5.47 -0.36 13.50
CA PHE A 204 4.51 -0.81 14.51
C PHE A 204 4.12 -2.29 14.38
N TYR A 205 4.42 -2.93 13.25
CA TYR A 205 4.22 -4.36 13.05
C TYR A 205 5.14 -5.23 13.92
N ASP A 206 6.25 -4.69 14.44
CA ASP A 206 7.12 -5.39 15.40
C ASP A 206 6.56 -5.39 16.84
N GLY A 207 5.43 -4.70 17.05
CA GLY A 207 4.72 -4.67 18.33
C GLY A 207 5.16 -3.59 19.30
N THR A 208 6.12 -2.73 18.94
CA THR A 208 6.49 -1.56 19.74
C THR A 208 5.34 -0.53 19.70
N PRO A 209 4.75 -0.13 20.85
CA PRO A 209 3.63 0.80 20.85
C PRO A 209 4.06 2.24 20.60
N LEU A 210 3.14 3.07 20.09
CA LEU A 210 3.34 4.51 19.87
C LEU A 210 3.89 5.25 21.10
N SER A 211 3.44 4.88 22.31
CA SER A 211 3.89 5.52 23.56
C SER A 211 5.41 5.52 23.70
N ASP A 212 6.06 4.43 23.32
CA ASP A 212 7.50 4.26 23.55
C ASP A 212 8.31 5.23 22.67
N PHE A 213 7.84 5.47 21.44
CA PHE A 213 8.44 6.44 20.54
C PHE A 213 8.23 7.89 20.99
N LEU A 214 7.04 8.20 21.51
CA LEU A 214 6.73 9.53 22.05
C LEU A 214 7.53 9.82 23.33
N ASP A 215 7.59 8.86 24.24
CA ASP A 215 8.34 8.96 25.51
C ASP A 215 9.85 9.05 25.28
N ALA A 216 10.35 8.40 24.22
CA ALA A 216 11.74 8.53 23.79
C ALA A 216 12.07 9.93 23.23
N GLY A 217 11.06 10.70 22.82
CA GLY A 217 11.20 12.09 22.42
C GLY A 217 11.00 12.37 20.93
N ILE A 218 10.45 11.42 20.15
CA ILE A 218 10.03 11.72 18.78
C ILE A 218 8.80 12.64 18.84
N SER A 219 8.85 13.71 18.06
CA SER A 219 7.79 14.71 18.04
C SER A 219 6.49 14.11 17.48
N PRO A 220 5.34 14.30 18.15
CA PRO A 220 4.05 13.85 17.63
C PRO A 220 3.74 14.33 16.21
N SER A 221 4.22 15.52 15.82
CA SER A 221 3.99 16.07 14.47
C SER A 221 4.88 15.45 13.38
N ARG A 222 5.75 14.50 13.72
CA ARG A 222 6.62 13.78 12.77
C ARG A 222 6.25 12.32 12.56
N ILE A 223 5.38 11.79 13.42
CA ILE A 223 5.06 10.37 13.47
C ILE A 223 4.11 9.99 12.32
N GLY A 224 4.57 9.07 11.49
CA GLY A 224 3.80 8.25 10.56
C GLY A 224 3.50 6.87 11.14
N TYR A 225 3.15 5.93 10.27
CA TYR A 225 2.67 4.60 10.65
C TYR A 225 3.32 3.51 9.81
N GLY A 226 4.31 2.79 10.36
CA GLY A 226 4.86 1.60 9.72
C GLY A 226 3.89 0.43 9.83
N ALA A 227 3.55 -0.18 8.70
CA ALA A 227 2.60 -1.29 8.60
C ALA A 227 3.18 -2.46 7.80
N GLN A 228 2.55 -3.63 7.93
CA GLN A 228 2.93 -4.83 7.17
C GLN A 228 1.66 -5.59 6.79
N PHE A 229 1.58 -6.04 5.54
CA PHE A 229 0.48 -6.86 5.06
C PHE A 229 0.90 -8.32 4.94
N GLU A 230 0.74 -9.07 6.03
CA GLU A 230 0.99 -10.50 6.07
C GLU A 230 -0.22 -11.27 6.61
N PRO A 231 -0.86 -12.14 5.80
CA PRO A 231 -1.96 -12.98 6.28
C PRO A 231 -1.53 -13.87 7.44
N GLY A 232 -2.34 -13.90 8.51
CA GLY A 232 -2.10 -14.77 9.66
C GLY A 232 -0.98 -14.32 10.61
N ASN A 233 -0.32 -13.19 10.37
CA ASN A 233 0.57 -12.57 11.33
C ASN A 233 -0.27 -12.03 12.52
N SER A 234 0.21 -12.20 13.76
CA SER A 234 -0.39 -11.62 14.96
C SER A 234 -0.17 -10.12 15.10
N ALA A 235 0.64 -9.53 14.22
CA ALA A 235 0.86 -8.10 14.17
C ALA A 235 -0.48 -7.36 14.12
N PRO A 236 -0.67 -6.30 14.92
CA PRO A 236 -1.76 -5.38 14.67
C PRO A 236 -1.54 -4.88 13.23
N ASN A 237 -2.61 -4.82 12.43
CA ASN A 237 -2.61 -4.21 11.09
C ASN A 237 -2.24 -5.07 9.88
N ALA A 238 -2.57 -6.37 9.90
CA ALA A 238 -2.42 -7.28 8.76
C ALA A 238 -3.36 -7.01 7.54
N SER A 239 -4.10 -5.90 7.51
CA SER A 239 -4.97 -5.52 6.38
C SER A 239 -5.15 -4.01 6.27
N ALA A 240 -5.55 -3.56 5.08
CA ALA A 240 -5.77 -2.15 4.75
C ALA A 240 -6.79 -1.49 5.66
N GLN A 241 -7.90 -2.17 5.94
CA GLN A 241 -8.96 -1.66 6.82
C GLN A 241 -8.47 -1.51 8.26
N GLN A 242 -7.65 -2.45 8.75
CA GLN A 242 -7.09 -2.35 10.10
C GLN A 242 -6.10 -1.18 10.18
N VAL A 243 -5.15 -1.08 9.23
CA VAL A 243 -4.23 0.06 9.15
C VAL A 243 -5.01 1.37 9.09
N TRP A 244 -5.98 1.49 8.18
CA TRP A 244 -6.76 2.71 8.04
C TRP A 244 -7.57 3.03 9.29
N SER A 245 -8.13 2.03 9.99
CA SER A 245 -8.84 2.26 11.25
C SER A 245 -7.94 2.85 12.34
N MET A 246 -6.66 2.44 12.37
CA MET A 246 -5.67 2.98 13.31
C MET A 246 -5.22 4.40 12.94
N VAL A 247 -5.13 4.68 11.64
CA VAL A 247 -4.53 5.93 11.13
C VAL A 247 -5.55 7.05 10.92
N SER A 248 -6.76 6.72 10.47
CA SER A 248 -7.77 7.68 10.01
C SER A 248 -8.24 8.69 11.06
N GLU A 249 -8.18 8.31 12.33
CA GLU A 249 -8.51 9.17 13.46
C GLU A 249 -7.31 9.93 14.04
N GLY A 250 -6.08 9.59 13.65
CA GLY A 250 -4.88 10.11 14.28
C GLY A 250 -4.72 9.61 15.72
N PHE A 251 -3.99 10.37 16.54
CA PHE A 251 -3.72 10.04 17.94
C PHE A 251 -3.67 11.29 18.83
N SER A 252 -3.59 11.11 20.15
CA SER A 252 -3.51 12.22 21.10
C SER A 252 -2.24 12.14 21.95
N SER A 253 -1.56 13.28 22.11
CA SER A 253 -0.38 13.40 22.99
C SER A 253 -0.41 14.76 23.69
N GLY A 254 -0.19 14.79 25.00
CA GLY A 254 -0.19 16.02 25.80
C GLY A 254 -1.49 16.84 25.70
N GLY A 255 -2.65 16.19 25.51
CA GLY A 255 -3.95 16.85 25.33
C GLY A 255 -4.19 17.47 23.94
N THR A 256 -3.28 17.28 22.99
CA THR A 256 -3.41 17.72 21.59
C THR A 256 -3.62 16.52 20.68
N ARG A 257 -4.50 16.65 19.68
CA ARG A 257 -4.72 15.65 18.64
C ARG A 257 -3.76 15.88 17.48
N TYR A 258 -3.18 14.80 16.96
CA TYR A 258 -2.25 14.78 15.84
C TYR A 258 -2.73 13.81 14.78
N ASP A 259 -2.53 14.16 13.52
CA ASP A 259 -2.66 13.22 12.41
C ASP A 259 -1.31 12.54 12.17
N TYR A 260 -1.35 11.26 11.79
CA TYR A 260 -0.16 10.58 11.28
C TYR A 260 0.31 11.25 9.99
N GLN A 261 1.63 11.31 9.80
CA GLN A 261 2.24 12.00 8.66
C GLN A 261 2.23 11.16 7.37
N ASP A 262 2.35 9.84 7.50
CA ASP A 262 2.33 8.87 6.41
C ASP A 262 1.94 7.49 6.91
N ILE A 263 1.75 6.59 5.95
CA ILE A 263 1.76 5.14 6.16
C ILE A 263 2.90 4.56 5.32
N PHE A 264 3.76 3.74 5.91
CA PHE A 264 4.86 3.09 5.21
C PHE A 264 4.75 1.58 5.36
N VAL A 265 4.52 0.87 4.25
CA VAL A 265 4.22 -0.57 4.25
C VAL A 265 5.44 -1.40 3.85
N TRP A 266 5.80 -2.35 4.71
CA TRP A 266 6.68 -3.47 4.39
C TRP A 266 5.84 -4.62 3.82
N ARG A 267 5.92 -5.00 2.55
CA ARG A 267 6.59 -4.44 1.35
C ARG A 267 5.72 -4.84 0.13
N PHE A 268 6.23 -4.79 -1.09
CA PHE A 268 5.47 -5.12 -2.31
C PHE A 268 5.70 -6.50 -2.93
N ASN A 269 6.77 -7.19 -2.55
CA ASN A 269 7.30 -8.27 -3.36
C ASN A 269 7.75 -9.49 -2.56
N SER A 270 7.17 -9.70 -1.37
CA SER A 270 7.46 -10.93 -0.63
C SER A 270 6.74 -12.13 -1.23
N GLY A 271 6.94 -13.32 -0.65
CA GLY A 271 6.26 -14.55 -1.09
C GLY A 271 4.72 -14.51 -0.99
N ASN A 272 4.14 -13.44 -0.46
CA ASN A 272 2.70 -13.19 -0.43
C ASN A 272 2.26 -11.96 -1.27
N PHE A 273 3.08 -11.52 -2.25
CA PHE A 273 2.95 -10.22 -2.92
C PHE A 273 1.55 -9.89 -3.43
N GLN A 274 0.76 -10.90 -3.83
CA GLN A 274 -0.62 -10.69 -4.29
C GLN A 274 -1.48 -10.07 -3.19
N PHE A 275 -1.28 -10.51 -1.95
CA PHE A 275 -1.93 -9.93 -0.79
C PHE A 275 -1.43 -8.52 -0.50
N GLU A 276 -0.10 -8.33 -0.43
CA GLU A 276 0.53 -7.03 -0.17
C GLU A 276 0.05 -5.95 -1.15
N GLN A 277 0.15 -6.23 -2.45
CA GLN A 277 -0.16 -5.27 -3.50
C GLN A 277 -1.65 -4.90 -3.51
N ALA A 278 -2.55 -5.89 -3.45
CA ALA A 278 -3.99 -5.62 -3.43
C ALA A 278 -4.43 -4.89 -2.16
N GLN A 279 -3.89 -5.26 -0.99
CA GLN A 279 -4.16 -4.54 0.25
C GLN A 279 -3.64 -3.11 0.19
N PHE A 280 -2.49 -2.87 -0.42
CA PHE A 280 -1.97 -1.53 -0.60
C PHE A 280 -2.87 -0.66 -1.48
N MET A 281 -3.37 -1.20 -2.58
CA MET A 281 -4.33 -0.48 -3.44
C MET A 281 -5.65 -0.17 -2.70
N ILE A 282 -6.14 -1.10 -1.87
CA ILE A 282 -7.32 -0.85 -1.01
C ILE A 282 -7.02 0.25 0.00
N LEU A 283 -5.83 0.23 0.62
CA LEU A 283 -5.41 1.25 1.59
C LEU A 283 -5.37 2.64 0.95
N ASP A 284 -4.84 2.74 -0.27
CA ASP A 284 -4.84 3.99 -1.03
C ASP A 284 -6.25 4.49 -1.32
N GLN A 285 -7.18 3.64 -1.76
CA GLN A 285 -8.57 4.07 -1.95
C GLN A 285 -9.29 4.44 -0.64
N LEU A 286 -8.86 3.91 0.51
CA LEU A 286 -9.38 4.33 1.83
C LEU A 286 -8.83 5.70 2.24
N GLY A 287 -7.54 5.94 2.03
CA GLY A 287 -6.86 7.18 2.40
C GLY A 287 -7.09 8.34 1.43
N ASN A 288 -7.19 8.01 0.14
CA ASN A 288 -7.36 8.91 -0.99
C ASN A 288 -8.62 8.50 -1.80
N PRO A 289 -9.82 8.58 -1.20
CA PRO A 289 -11.04 8.12 -1.87
C PRO A 289 -11.23 8.83 -3.22
N PRO A 290 -11.53 8.08 -4.29
CA PRO A 290 -11.76 8.66 -5.62
C PRO A 290 -12.81 9.78 -5.56
N THR A 291 -12.53 10.90 -6.22
CA THR A 291 -13.49 12.01 -6.35
C THR A 291 -14.54 11.74 -7.42
N SER A 292 -14.30 10.75 -8.28
CA SER A 292 -15.25 10.26 -9.27
C SER A 292 -16.35 9.42 -8.61
N ASN A 293 -17.54 9.42 -9.19
CA ASN A 293 -18.62 8.52 -8.81
C ASN A 293 -18.51 7.14 -9.47
N THR A 294 -17.47 6.89 -10.28
CA THR A 294 -17.17 5.60 -10.90
C THR A 294 -16.28 4.74 -10.01
N PHE A 295 -16.44 3.42 -10.09
CA PHE A 295 -15.58 2.46 -9.40
C PHE A 295 -15.27 1.27 -10.32
N ASP A 296 -14.12 0.63 -10.09
CA ASP A 296 -13.70 -0.56 -10.83
C ASP A 296 -12.73 -1.40 -9.96
N ASP A 297 -13.17 -2.59 -9.57
CA ASP A 297 -12.37 -3.51 -8.74
C ASP A 297 -11.32 -4.30 -9.55
N THR A 298 -11.32 -4.20 -10.88
CA THR A 298 -10.52 -5.07 -11.78
C THR A 298 -9.04 -5.10 -11.42
N SER A 299 -8.42 -3.94 -11.22
CA SER A 299 -6.97 -3.87 -10.98
C SER A 299 -6.60 -4.45 -9.60
N ILE A 300 -7.43 -4.20 -8.57
CA ILE A 300 -7.21 -4.72 -7.22
C ILE A 300 -7.34 -6.25 -7.22
N ILE A 301 -8.38 -6.78 -7.87
CA ILE A 301 -8.60 -8.22 -7.94
C ILE A 301 -7.54 -8.92 -8.80
N SER A 302 -7.07 -8.28 -9.87
CA SER A 302 -5.95 -8.80 -10.66
C SER A 302 -4.68 -8.87 -9.83
N ALA A 303 -4.34 -7.81 -9.07
CA ALA A 303 -3.19 -7.81 -8.15
C ALA A 303 -3.32 -8.90 -7.09
N ALA A 304 -4.56 -9.17 -6.62
CA ALA A 304 -4.86 -10.24 -5.66
C ALA A 304 -4.75 -11.66 -6.25
N GLY A 305 -4.42 -11.82 -7.53
CA GLY A 305 -4.35 -13.12 -8.20
C GLY A 305 -5.71 -13.69 -8.62
N ASN A 306 -6.69 -12.81 -8.87
CA ASN A 306 -8.05 -13.16 -9.29
C ASN A 306 -8.77 -14.16 -8.36
N PRO A 307 -8.83 -13.88 -7.05
CA PRO A 307 -9.45 -14.76 -6.07
C PRO A 307 -10.96 -14.88 -6.30
N ASN A 308 -11.52 -16.09 -6.13
CA ASN A 308 -12.97 -16.29 -6.16
C ASN A 308 -13.70 -15.41 -5.13
N LEU A 309 -14.85 -14.91 -5.54
CA LEU A 309 -15.79 -14.23 -4.65
C LEU A 309 -16.40 -15.25 -3.67
N THR A 310 -16.26 -15.01 -2.38
CA THR A 310 -16.74 -15.93 -1.32
C THR A 310 -17.77 -15.30 -0.41
N ARG A 311 -17.90 -13.98 -0.44
CA ARG A 311 -18.99 -13.28 0.20
C ARG A 311 -19.32 -11.99 -0.54
N VAL A 312 -20.60 -11.64 -0.58
CA VAL A 312 -21.06 -10.34 -1.07
C VAL A 312 -21.98 -9.74 -0.02
N THR A 313 -21.78 -8.46 0.28
CA THR A 313 -22.77 -7.67 1.02
C THR A 313 -23.53 -6.82 0.02
N ILE A 314 -24.85 -6.98 -0.05
CA ILE A 314 -25.73 -6.17 -0.88
C ILE A 314 -26.64 -5.35 0.03
N ARG A 315 -26.66 -4.03 -0.17
CA ARG A 315 -27.65 -3.14 0.45
C ARG A 315 -28.71 -2.82 -0.57
N SER A 316 -29.98 -3.03 -0.22
CA SER A 316 -31.09 -2.71 -1.12
C SER A 316 -32.35 -2.28 -0.35
N GLY A 317 -33.21 -1.55 -1.06
CA GLY A 317 -34.57 -1.22 -0.65
C GLY A 317 -35.47 -1.25 -1.88
N ASP A 318 -35.91 -0.08 -2.34
CA ASP A 318 -36.58 0.05 -3.64
C ASP A 318 -35.64 -0.18 -4.82
N VAL A 319 -34.36 0.15 -4.63
CA VAL A 319 -33.27 0.06 -5.60
C VAL A 319 -32.05 -0.59 -4.96
N LEU A 320 -30.98 -0.80 -5.74
CA LEU A 320 -29.70 -1.26 -5.22
C LEU A 320 -28.92 -0.07 -4.62
N ASN A 321 -28.68 -0.11 -3.32
CA ASN A 321 -28.03 0.98 -2.58
C ASN A 321 -26.52 0.83 -2.53
N ALA A 322 -26.03 -0.39 -2.29
CA ALA A 322 -24.60 -0.67 -2.27
C ALA A 322 -24.28 -2.14 -2.59
N VAL A 323 -23.05 -2.37 -3.06
CA VAL A 323 -22.43 -3.70 -3.17
C VAL A 323 -21.03 -3.67 -2.58
N GLN A 324 -20.63 -4.76 -1.92
CA GLN A 324 -19.26 -4.97 -1.46
C GLN A 324 -18.87 -6.42 -1.67
N ALA A 325 -17.79 -6.64 -2.41
CA ALA A 325 -17.22 -7.96 -2.64
C ALA A 325 -16.20 -8.32 -1.55
N VAL A 326 -16.19 -9.59 -1.18
CA VAL A 326 -15.19 -10.19 -0.31
C VAL A 326 -14.70 -11.46 -0.99
N ASN A 327 -13.41 -11.51 -1.21
CA ASN A 327 -12.74 -12.58 -1.91
C ASN A 327 -11.80 -13.28 -0.95
N THR A 328 -11.83 -14.60 -0.97
CA THR A 328 -10.82 -15.43 -0.33
C THR A 328 -10.30 -16.33 -1.41
N GLY A 329 -9.11 -16.02 -1.91
CA GLY A 329 -8.51 -16.78 -2.99
C GLY A 329 -7.36 -17.61 -2.53
N THR A 330 -7.37 -18.83 -3.02
CA THR A 330 -6.28 -19.82 -3.01
C THR A 330 -5.18 -19.47 -4.01
N GLY A 331 -4.94 -18.17 -4.28
CA GLY A 331 -3.80 -17.73 -5.08
C GLY A 331 -2.52 -18.28 -4.44
N PRO A 332 -1.56 -18.81 -5.22
CA PRO A 332 -0.37 -19.45 -4.65
C PRO A 332 0.47 -18.51 -3.78
N TYR A 333 0.31 -17.20 -3.93
CA TYR A 333 1.03 -16.16 -3.19
C TYR A 333 0.08 -15.26 -2.38
N ASN A 334 -1.04 -15.82 -1.90
CA ASN A 334 -1.97 -15.17 -0.97
C ASN A 334 -1.96 -15.86 0.42
N THR A 335 -0.85 -16.52 0.77
CA THR A 335 -0.65 -17.14 2.08
C THR A 335 0.39 -16.36 2.87
N GLY A 336 0.24 -16.32 4.19
CA GLY A 336 1.25 -15.72 5.07
C GLY A 336 2.65 -16.29 4.82
N THR A 337 3.65 -15.42 4.79
CA THR A 337 5.07 -15.80 4.81
C THR A 337 5.44 -16.44 6.16
N GLN A 338 4.74 -16.04 7.23
CA GLN A 338 4.95 -16.52 8.62
C GLN A 338 3.85 -17.48 9.12
N GLY A 339 2.83 -17.81 8.30
CA GLY A 339 1.71 -18.65 8.72
C GLY A 339 0.85 -19.17 7.56
N THR A 340 0.01 -20.18 7.81
CA THR A 340 -0.80 -20.84 6.77
C THR A 340 -2.14 -20.12 6.46
N GLY A 341 -2.34 -18.93 7.01
CA GLY A 341 -3.56 -18.15 6.79
C GLY A 341 -3.66 -17.70 5.33
N THR A 342 -4.85 -17.84 4.74
CA THR A 342 -5.17 -17.27 3.42
C THR A 342 -5.69 -15.85 3.60
N GLY A 343 -5.15 -14.90 2.83
CA GLY A 343 -5.59 -13.52 2.85
C GLY A 343 -7.06 -13.37 2.46
N ILE A 344 -7.78 -12.55 3.23
CA ILE A 344 -9.16 -12.15 2.94
C ILE A 344 -9.13 -10.75 2.36
N PHE A 345 -9.52 -10.61 1.10
CA PHE A 345 -9.66 -9.32 0.45
C PHE A 345 -11.08 -8.82 0.66
N THR A 346 -11.22 -7.77 1.46
CA THR A 346 -12.48 -7.02 1.52
C THR A 346 -12.34 -5.80 0.63
N LEU A 347 -13.03 -5.79 -0.50
CA LEU A 347 -13.05 -4.64 -1.39
C LEU A 347 -13.85 -3.49 -0.78
N LEU A 348 -13.76 -2.30 -1.37
CA LEU A 348 -14.55 -1.16 -0.91
C LEU A 348 -16.05 -1.39 -1.13
N GLN A 349 -16.86 -0.81 -0.25
CA GLN A 349 -18.30 -0.73 -0.47
C GLN A 349 -18.57 0.34 -1.52
N HIS A 350 -19.21 -0.06 -2.62
CA HIS A 350 -19.63 0.84 -3.69
C HIS A 350 -21.09 1.21 -3.48
N GLY A 351 -21.36 2.46 -3.12
CA GLY A 351 -22.69 2.97 -2.80
C GLY A 351 -22.88 3.35 -1.33
N GLY A 352 -24.09 3.73 -0.96
CA GLY A 352 -24.41 4.32 0.34
C GLY A 352 -24.81 3.32 1.43
N ASN A 353 -24.85 3.79 2.67
CA ASN A 353 -25.23 2.99 3.84
C ASN A 353 -26.76 2.83 4.02
N SER A 354 -27.57 3.31 3.07
CA SER A 354 -29.02 3.18 3.08
C SER A 354 -29.50 1.78 2.69
N GLY A 355 -30.79 1.51 2.85
CA GLY A 355 -31.38 0.20 2.58
C GLY A 355 -31.04 -0.86 3.64
N THR A 356 -31.57 -2.07 3.47
CA THR A 356 -31.28 -3.22 4.31
C THR A 356 -30.07 -3.97 3.75
N ALA A 357 -29.08 -4.23 4.59
CA ALA A 357 -27.91 -5.05 4.24
C ALA A 357 -28.25 -6.54 4.31
N GLN A 358 -27.90 -7.27 3.27
CA GLN A 358 -27.93 -8.73 3.23
C GLN A 358 -26.53 -9.23 2.91
N VAL A 359 -26.04 -10.15 3.74
CA VAL A 359 -24.73 -10.79 3.56
C VAL A 359 -24.97 -12.17 2.96
N ILE A 360 -24.36 -12.41 1.81
CA ILE A 360 -24.46 -13.67 1.07
C ILE A 360 -23.10 -14.36 1.12
N ASN A 361 -23.06 -15.58 1.63
CA ASN A 361 -21.87 -16.43 1.55
C ASN A 361 -21.95 -17.26 0.26
N ILE A 362 -20.88 -17.22 -0.53
CA ILE A 362 -20.73 -17.92 -1.80
C ILE A 362 -19.81 -19.12 -1.58
N PRO A 363 -20.28 -20.36 -1.80
CA PRO A 363 -19.43 -21.53 -1.72
C PRO A 363 -18.28 -21.48 -2.74
N LEU A 364 -17.08 -21.90 -2.34
CA LEU A 364 -15.90 -21.93 -3.21
C LEU A 364 -16.08 -22.86 -4.43
N ASP A 365 -16.88 -23.92 -4.28
CA ASP A 365 -17.20 -24.90 -5.32
C ASP A 365 -18.40 -24.49 -6.21
N ASP A 366 -19.10 -23.41 -5.83
CA ASP A 366 -20.22 -22.85 -6.58
C ASP A 366 -20.04 -21.34 -6.83
N PRO A 367 -18.98 -20.95 -7.57
CA PRO A 367 -18.71 -19.53 -7.83
C PRO A 367 -19.84 -18.89 -8.64
N ILE A 368 -20.03 -17.58 -8.47
CA ILE A 368 -21.02 -16.82 -9.24
C ILE A 368 -20.57 -16.74 -10.70
N VAL A 369 -21.40 -17.19 -11.63
CA VAL A 369 -21.11 -17.19 -13.08
C VAL A 369 -22.00 -16.22 -13.86
N SER A 370 -23.02 -15.64 -13.23
CA SER A 370 -23.84 -14.62 -13.88
C SER A 370 -24.47 -13.67 -12.88
N ILE A 371 -24.66 -12.43 -13.31
CA ILE A 371 -25.54 -11.46 -12.66
C ILE A 371 -26.66 -11.06 -13.61
N SER A 372 -27.85 -10.83 -13.07
CA SER A 372 -29.00 -10.36 -13.84
C SER A 372 -29.86 -9.42 -13.00
N GLY A 373 -30.78 -8.70 -13.63
CA GLY A 373 -31.67 -7.81 -12.90
C GLY A 373 -32.29 -6.76 -13.79
N TYR A 374 -32.56 -5.59 -13.21
CA TYR A 374 -33.16 -4.46 -13.91
C TYR A 374 -32.43 -3.16 -13.61
N THR A 375 -32.22 -2.35 -14.63
CA THR A 375 -31.91 -0.92 -14.50
C THR A 375 -33.14 -0.10 -14.90
N GLY A 376 -33.19 1.18 -14.54
CA GLY A 376 -34.24 2.08 -14.98
C GLY A 376 -34.37 3.31 -14.12
N VAL A 377 -35.50 4.00 -14.26
CA VAL A 377 -35.78 5.28 -13.59
C VAL A 377 -36.54 5.04 -12.30
N TRP A 378 -35.97 5.47 -11.17
CA TRP A 378 -36.60 5.52 -9.85
C TRP A 378 -36.67 6.97 -9.37
N TYR A 379 -37.89 7.51 -9.25
CA TYR A 379 -38.16 8.92 -8.90
C TYR A 379 -37.27 9.94 -9.65
N GLY A 380 -37.04 9.72 -10.95
CA GLY A 380 -36.26 10.61 -11.82
C GLY A 380 -34.77 10.28 -11.92
N TRP A 381 -34.26 9.32 -11.14
CA TRP A 381 -32.86 8.89 -11.16
C TRP A 381 -32.68 7.59 -11.95
N GLN A 382 -31.69 7.55 -12.84
CA GLN A 382 -31.29 6.32 -13.51
C GLN A 382 -30.40 5.49 -12.57
N CYS A 383 -30.81 4.26 -12.29
CA CYS A 383 -30.12 3.40 -11.34
C CYS A 383 -30.34 1.90 -11.59
N VAL A 384 -29.58 1.09 -10.86
CA VAL A 384 -29.81 -0.35 -10.75
C VAL A 384 -30.98 -0.58 -9.80
N LEU A 385 -32.09 -1.07 -10.34
CA LEU A 385 -33.33 -1.28 -9.60
C LEU A 385 -33.33 -2.63 -8.87
N GLN A 386 -32.72 -3.63 -9.49
CA GLN A 386 -32.71 -5.00 -8.97
C GLN A 386 -31.47 -5.76 -9.41
N LEU A 387 -30.97 -6.65 -8.56
CA LEU A 387 -29.85 -7.56 -8.82
C LEU A 387 -30.16 -8.98 -8.35
N THR A 388 -29.76 -9.97 -9.13
CA THR A 388 -29.77 -11.40 -8.81
C THR A 388 -28.42 -11.98 -9.20
N LEU A 389 -27.79 -12.73 -8.30
CA LEU A 389 -26.56 -13.47 -8.55
C LEU A 389 -26.90 -14.94 -8.85
N THR A 390 -26.19 -15.57 -9.78
CA THR A 390 -26.39 -16.99 -10.13
C THR A 390 -25.07 -17.74 -10.06
N GLY A 391 -25.01 -18.76 -9.20
CA GLY A 391 -23.91 -19.70 -9.05
C GLY A 391 -23.81 -20.67 -10.24
N LYS A 392 -22.64 -21.29 -10.40
CA LYS A 392 -22.35 -22.33 -11.41
C LYS A 392 -23.34 -23.50 -11.39
N SER A 393 -23.85 -23.85 -10.21
CA SER A 393 -24.86 -24.90 -10.00
C SER A 393 -26.28 -24.51 -10.44
N GLY A 394 -26.50 -23.21 -10.71
CA GLY A 394 -27.82 -22.62 -10.90
C GLY A 394 -28.44 -22.06 -9.63
N ALA A 395 -27.76 -22.13 -8.48
CA ALA A 395 -28.21 -21.48 -7.24
C ALA A 395 -28.37 -19.97 -7.44
N THR A 396 -29.48 -19.40 -6.98
CA THR A 396 -29.79 -17.98 -7.14
C THR A 396 -29.81 -17.25 -5.80
N TYR A 397 -29.22 -16.06 -5.76
CA TYR A 397 -29.25 -15.17 -4.61
C TYR A 397 -29.92 -13.85 -5.02
N GLY A 398 -30.95 -13.45 -4.27
CA GLY A 398 -31.82 -12.32 -4.61
C GLY A 398 -33.23 -12.78 -5.05
N PRO A 399 -34.00 -11.92 -5.73
CA PRO A 399 -33.62 -10.58 -6.16
C PRO A 399 -33.42 -9.60 -5.00
N PHE A 400 -32.43 -8.72 -5.13
CA PHE A 400 -32.19 -7.59 -4.23
C PHE A 400 -32.73 -6.32 -4.90
N GLY A 401 -33.55 -5.54 -4.20
CA GLY A 401 -34.27 -4.39 -4.76
C GLY A 401 -35.71 -4.74 -5.16
N SER A 402 -36.68 -4.01 -4.58
CA SER A 402 -38.12 -4.24 -4.80
C SER A 402 -38.63 -3.65 -6.11
N MET A 403 -37.87 -2.70 -6.69
CA MET A 403 -38.25 -1.87 -7.83
C MET A 403 -39.48 -0.98 -7.57
N ALA A 404 -39.92 -0.81 -6.32
CA ALA A 404 -41.06 0.06 -6.00
C ALA A 404 -40.77 1.52 -6.39
N GLY A 405 -41.76 2.21 -6.93
CA GLY A 405 -41.60 3.60 -7.42
C GLY A 405 -40.80 3.75 -8.72
N SER A 406 -40.36 2.65 -9.35
CA SER A 406 -39.73 2.72 -10.68
C SER A 406 -40.75 2.99 -11.79
N THR A 407 -40.39 3.84 -12.74
CA THR A 407 -41.22 4.19 -13.92
C THR A 407 -40.75 3.51 -15.20
N THR A 408 -39.48 3.10 -15.28
CA THR A 408 -38.95 2.28 -16.37
C THR A 408 -38.17 1.10 -15.81
N ARG A 409 -38.14 -0.01 -16.56
CA ARG A 409 -37.46 -1.25 -16.16
C ARG A 409 -36.86 -1.91 -17.40
N ASN A 410 -35.54 -1.94 -17.47
CA ASN A 410 -34.78 -2.54 -18.54
C ASN A 410 -34.02 -3.73 -17.97
N GLY A 411 -34.36 -4.94 -18.43
CA GLY A 411 -33.69 -6.15 -17.97
C GLY A 411 -32.24 -6.22 -18.46
N PHE A 412 -31.35 -6.77 -17.63
CA PHE A 412 -29.98 -7.07 -18.02
C PHE A 412 -29.56 -8.46 -17.54
N VAL A 413 -28.61 -9.05 -18.27
CA VAL A 413 -27.89 -10.27 -17.89
C VAL A 413 -26.43 -10.09 -18.31
N GLN A 414 -25.50 -10.45 -17.43
CA GLN A 414 -24.07 -10.53 -17.71
C GLN A 414 -23.61 -11.91 -17.27
N SER A 415 -23.01 -12.68 -18.18
CA SER A 415 -22.56 -14.05 -17.92
C SER A 415 -21.06 -14.14 -18.11
N ALA A 416 -20.40 -14.84 -17.19
CA ALA A 416 -18.98 -15.06 -17.23
C ALA A 416 -18.59 -15.86 -18.49
N PRO A 417 -17.46 -15.53 -19.14
CA PRO A 417 -16.86 -16.39 -20.14
C PRO A 417 -16.62 -17.82 -19.60
N ALA A 418 -16.48 -18.78 -20.52
CA ALA A 418 -16.22 -20.16 -20.13
C ALA A 418 -14.94 -20.26 -19.28
N GLY A 419 -15.07 -20.86 -18.09
CA GLY A 419 -13.95 -21.04 -17.15
C GLY A 419 -13.75 -19.89 -16.15
N GLN A 420 -14.49 -18.79 -16.28
CA GLN A 420 -14.39 -17.62 -15.40
C GLN A 420 -15.57 -17.54 -14.42
N SER A 421 -15.41 -16.68 -13.42
CA SER A 421 -16.45 -16.32 -12.47
C SER A 421 -16.48 -14.82 -12.18
N VAL A 422 -17.53 -14.35 -11.52
CA VAL A 422 -17.58 -12.99 -10.99
C VAL A 422 -16.64 -12.90 -9.80
N VAL A 423 -15.67 -12.00 -9.89
CA VAL A 423 -14.63 -11.78 -8.87
C VAL A 423 -14.68 -10.37 -8.25
N GLY A 424 -15.48 -9.47 -8.80
CA GLY A 424 -15.63 -8.10 -8.30
C GLY A 424 -16.68 -7.34 -9.11
N PHE A 425 -16.75 -6.03 -8.90
CA PHE A 425 -17.70 -5.17 -9.60
C PHE A 425 -17.06 -3.89 -10.15
N SER A 426 -17.66 -3.36 -11.20
CA SER A 426 -17.37 -2.00 -11.69
C SER A 426 -18.66 -1.27 -12.01
N GLY A 427 -18.62 0.05 -12.10
CA GLY A 427 -19.81 0.83 -12.38
C GLY A 427 -19.73 2.26 -11.87
N SER A 428 -20.87 2.79 -11.46
CA SER A 428 -20.98 4.15 -10.96
C SER A 428 -22.10 4.31 -9.95
N THR A 429 -22.00 5.37 -9.16
CA THR A 429 -22.98 5.74 -8.14
C THR A 429 -23.65 7.07 -8.49
N VAL A 430 -24.81 7.32 -7.88
CA VAL A 430 -25.48 8.62 -7.92
C VAL A 430 -26.00 8.97 -6.53
N THR A 431 -25.82 10.23 -6.13
CA THR A 431 -26.31 10.75 -4.86
C THR A 431 -27.77 11.17 -4.98
N VAL A 432 -28.62 10.64 -4.12
CA VAL A 432 -30.06 10.89 -4.09
C VAL A 432 -30.50 11.41 -2.72
N PRO A 433 -31.56 12.25 -2.67
CA PRO A 433 -32.12 12.71 -1.40
C PRO A 433 -32.89 11.60 -0.68
N LEU A 434 -32.83 11.61 0.65
CA LEU A 434 -33.67 10.81 1.54
C LEU A 434 -34.83 11.67 2.09
N ALA A 435 -35.94 11.03 2.48
CA ALA A 435 -37.13 11.72 2.97
C ALA A 435 -36.90 12.64 4.18
N GLY A 436 -35.84 12.36 4.97
CA GLY A 436 -35.42 13.20 6.11
C GLY A 436 -34.52 14.39 5.76
N GLY A 437 -34.30 14.68 4.47
CA GLY A 437 -33.44 15.78 4.01
C GLY A 437 -31.94 15.45 3.96
N SER A 438 -31.53 14.27 4.41
CA SER A 438 -30.18 13.73 4.19
C SER A 438 -30.00 13.20 2.76
N GLN A 439 -28.79 12.78 2.41
CA GLN A 439 -28.47 12.20 1.11
C GLN A 439 -27.83 10.81 1.27
N THR A 440 -27.90 10.00 0.21
CA THR A 440 -27.22 8.72 0.14
C THR A 440 -26.77 8.44 -1.30
N ALA A 441 -25.73 7.63 -1.47
CA ALA A 441 -25.37 7.11 -2.78
C ALA A 441 -26.15 5.82 -3.07
N ILE A 442 -26.57 5.63 -4.32
CA ILE A 442 -27.12 4.38 -4.85
C ILE A 442 -26.36 3.99 -6.11
N LEU A 443 -26.48 2.74 -6.57
CA LEU A 443 -25.80 2.30 -7.80
C LEU A 443 -26.51 2.87 -9.03
N ALA A 444 -25.81 3.71 -9.79
CA ALA A 444 -26.27 4.21 -11.08
C ALA A 444 -26.09 3.14 -12.18
N THR A 445 -24.92 2.50 -12.20
CA THR A 445 -24.59 1.38 -13.10
C THR A 445 -23.84 0.30 -12.34
N LEU A 446 -23.91 -0.95 -12.82
CA LEU A 446 -23.19 -2.08 -12.24
C LEU A 446 -22.84 -3.10 -13.33
N ASN A 447 -21.57 -3.49 -13.37
CA ASN A 447 -21.03 -4.54 -14.21
C ASN A 447 -20.29 -5.55 -13.34
N ALA A 448 -20.32 -6.81 -13.76
CA ALA A 448 -19.49 -7.85 -13.18
C ALA A 448 -18.06 -7.75 -13.72
N VAL A 449 -17.08 -7.90 -12.83
CA VAL A 449 -15.69 -8.17 -13.20
C VAL A 449 -15.54 -9.69 -13.25
N PHE A 450 -15.03 -10.20 -14.38
CA PHE A 450 -14.82 -11.63 -14.59
C PHE A 450 -13.33 -11.98 -14.64
N ALA A 451 -12.97 -13.10 -14.02
CA ALA A 451 -11.64 -13.69 -14.11
C ALA A 451 -11.68 -15.22 -13.98
#